data_AF-A0A3M8D9D9-F1
#
_entry.id   AF-A0A3M8D9D9-F1
#
_cell.length_a   1.000
_cell.length_b   1.000
_cell.length_c   1.000
_cell.angle_alpha   90.00
_cell.angle_beta   90.00
_cell.angle_gamma   90.00
#
_symmetry.space_group_name_H-M   'P 1'
#
loop_
_entity.id
_entity.type
_entity.pdbx_description
1 polymer ?
#
loop_
_entity_poly.entity_id
_entity_poly.type
_entity_poly.pdbx_seq_one_letter_code
_entity_poly.pdbx_strand_id
1 'polypeptide(L)'
;MKIQSNEMMLEWEPTRLIIAGYTGKDQEAVQRHIDELKELGIPAPPRVPMIYDLSPELMQVTDEITVVQNHSSGEAEAVLMDIDGAWYLGLGSDHTDRVLEANSIQKSKQVCLKPVSPQVWPLDAIRAYWDEIEMESWIIDGGVHHLYQRGTLGSFLNPDELLHILRERDYVSEGMAVFCGTLPLHSGTFLFGDTFLATLRDPRTGNKIQLTYHIKQLKDAEEA
;
A
#
# COMPACT_ATOMS: atom_id res chain seq x y z
N MET A 1 -7.37 -10.67 -12.05
CA MET A 1 -6.80 -11.55 -11.03
C MET A 1 -7.91 -12.33 -10.32
N LYS A 2 -7.57 -13.46 -9.68
CA LYS A 2 -8.51 -14.23 -8.85
C LYS A 2 -8.47 -13.72 -7.43
N ILE A 3 -9.62 -13.29 -6.92
CA ILE A 3 -9.80 -12.76 -5.56
C ILE A 3 -10.72 -13.68 -4.77
N GLN A 4 -10.44 -13.87 -3.50
CA GLN A 4 -11.19 -14.70 -2.57
C GLN A 4 -11.83 -13.81 -1.50
N SER A 5 -13.16 -13.88 -1.38
CA SER A 5 -13.89 -13.29 -0.26
C SER A 5 -14.69 -14.38 0.44
N ASN A 6 -14.31 -14.70 1.68
CA ASN A 6 -14.81 -15.88 2.39
C ASN A 6 -14.65 -17.17 1.55
N GLU A 7 -15.74 -17.87 1.25
CA GLU A 7 -15.77 -19.07 0.39
C GLU A 7 -16.00 -18.75 -1.09
N MET A 8 -16.18 -17.47 -1.44
CA MET A 8 -16.46 -17.01 -2.79
C MET A 8 -15.18 -16.66 -3.54
N MET A 9 -15.07 -17.14 -4.78
CA MET A 9 -14.03 -16.74 -5.72
C MET A 9 -14.60 -15.75 -6.73
N LEU A 10 -13.88 -14.66 -6.94
CA LEU A 10 -14.19 -13.57 -7.86
C LEU A 10 -13.07 -13.47 -8.90
N GLU A 11 -13.43 -13.10 -10.13
CA GLU A 11 -12.46 -12.72 -11.17
C GLU A 11 -12.64 -11.24 -11.45
N TRP A 12 -11.58 -10.46 -11.24
CA TRP A 12 -11.63 -9.01 -11.33
C TRP A 12 -10.27 -8.43 -11.68
N GLU A 13 -10.21 -7.38 -12.49
CA GLU A 13 -8.99 -6.60 -12.76
C GLU A 13 -9.27 -5.12 -12.49
N PRO A 14 -8.32 -4.36 -11.92
CA PRO A 14 -8.49 -2.94 -11.73
C PRO A 14 -8.52 -2.24 -13.09
N THR A 15 -9.45 -1.33 -13.26
CA THR A 15 -9.50 -0.41 -14.41
C THR A 15 -8.70 0.86 -14.14
N ARG A 16 -8.47 1.17 -12.86
CA ARG A 16 -7.70 2.32 -12.37
C ARG A 16 -7.00 1.95 -11.07
N LEU A 17 -5.76 2.39 -10.90
CA LEU A 17 -4.97 2.14 -9.70
C LEU A 17 -4.50 3.46 -9.09
N ILE A 18 -5.02 3.76 -7.90
CA ILE A 18 -4.69 4.97 -7.16
C ILE A 18 -3.90 4.61 -5.90
N ILE A 19 -2.89 5.41 -5.60
CA ILE A 19 -2.22 5.41 -4.30
C ILE A 19 -2.42 6.77 -3.64
N ALA A 20 -2.93 6.77 -2.42
CA ALA A 20 -3.15 7.96 -1.62
C ALA A 20 -2.06 8.09 -0.55
N GLY A 21 -1.18 9.08 -0.72
CA GLY A 21 -0.18 9.46 0.29
C GLY A 21 -0.71 10.53 1.25
N TYR A 22 -0.06 10.64 2.42
CA TYR A 22 -0.42 11.62 3.47
C TYR A 22 -1.88 11.50 3.95
N THR A 23 -2.37 10.27 4.08
CA THR A 23 -3.73 9.95 4.51
C THR A 23 -3.87 9.87 6.03
N GLY A 24 -2.94 10.42 6.82
CA GLY A 24 -3.03 10.39 8.28
C GLY A 24 -4.29 11.09 8.79
N LYS A 25 -5.04 10.50 9.74
CA LYS A 25 -6.19 11.17 10.37
C LYS A 25 -5.78 12.41 11.17
N ASP A 26 -4.64 12.34 11.83
CA ASP A 26 -4.06 13.46 12.57
C ASP A 26 -3.44 14.46 11.56
N GLN A 27 -4.24 15.45 11.17
CA GLN A 27 -3.82 16.49 10.23
C GLN A 27 -2.68 17.35 10.79
N GLU A 28 -2.58 17.52 12.11
CA GLU A 28 -1.46 18.23 12.71
C GLU A 28 -0.18 17.41 12.58
N ALA A 29 -0.23 16.10 12.79
CA ALA A 29 0.92 15.21 12.58
C ALA A 29 1.33 15.15 11.11
N VAL A 30 0.37 15.08 10.17
CA VAL A 30 0.65 15.15 8.73
C VAL A 30 1.35 16.47 8.38
N GLN A 31 0.86 17.60 8.91
CA GLN A 31 1.47 18.90 8.65
C GLN A 31 2.88 19.01 9.26
N ARG A 32 3.08 18.55 10.50
CA ARG A 32 4.42 18.49 11.11
C ARG A 32 5.40 17.69 10.27
N HIS A 33 4.97 16.53 9.76
CA HIS A 33 5.81 15.71 8.90
C HIS A 33 6.16 16.40 7.58
N ILE A 34 5.21 17.12 6.98
CA ILE A 34 5.46 17.94 5.78
C ILE A 34 6.48 19.05 6.07
N ASP A 35 6.37 19.70 7.24
CA ASP A 35 7.29 20.77 7.64
C ASP A 35 8.72 20.22 7.90
N GLU A 36 8.86 19.05 8.54
CA GLU A 36 10.14 18.35 8.71
C GLU A 36 10.78 17.99 7.36
N LEU A 37 10.02 17.45 6.42
CA LEU A 37 10.51 17.13 5.07
C LEU A 37 10.98 18.38 4.32
N LYS A 38 10.28 19.50 4.52
CA LYS A 38 10.65 20.79 3.93
C LYS A 38 11.99 21.32 4.46
N GLU A 39 12.29 21.12 5.75
CA GLU A 39 13.61 21.45 6.33
C GLU A 39 14.74 20.63 5.70
N LEU A 40 14.44 19.40 5.25
CA LEU A 40 15.36 18.52 4.52
C LEU A 40 15.44 18.80 3.00
N GLY A 41 14.72 19.83 2.51
CA GLY A 41 14.71 20.22 1.10
C GLY A 41 13.76 19.39 0.22
N ILE A 42 12.89 18.57 0.81
CA ILE A 42 11.88 17.81 0.08
C ILE A 42 10.63 18.70 -0.10
N PRO A 43 10.12 18.88 -1.33
CA PRO A 43 8.99 19.76 -1.58
C PRO A 43 7.70 19.22 -0.94
N ALA A 44 6.93 20.12 -0.33
CA ALA A 44 5.61 19.79 0.22
C ALA A 44 4.64 19.33 -0.88
N PRO A 45 3.71 18.42 -0.58
CA PRO A 45 2.70 18.00 -1.56
C PRO A 45 1.80 19.18 -1.94
N PRO A 46 1.39 19.30 -3.22
CA PRO A 46 0.54 20.40 -3.68
C PRO A 46 -0.87 20.35 -3.06
N ARG A 47 -1.31 19.16 -2.64
CA ARG A 47 -2.57 18.93 -1.94
C ARG A 47 -2.46 17.65 -1.11
N VAL A 48 -3.03 17.69 0.10
CA VAL A 48 -3.13 16.53 1.00
C VAL A 48 -4.57 15.98 0.97
N PRO A 49 -4.80 14.66 0.94
CA PRO A 49 -3.82 13.61 0.60
C PRO A 49 -3.28 13.81 -0.82
N MET A 50 -2.04 13.38 -1.06
CA MET A 50 -1.43 13.39 -2.39
C MET A 50 -1.88 12.14 -3.14
N ILE A 51 -2.33 12.30 -4.39
CA ILE A 51 -2.89 11.20 -5.18
C ILE A 51 -1.93 10.86 -6.31
N TYR A 52 -1.49 9.60 -6.36
CA TYR A 52 -0.65 9.06 -7.42
C TYR A 52 -1.49 8.11 -8.28
N ASP A 53 -1.65 8.44 -9.56
CA ASP A 53 -2.41 7.65 -10.53
C ASP A 53 -1.44 6.76 -11.32
N LEU A 54 -1.60 5.44 -11.22
CA LEU A 54 -0.67 4.46 -11.76
C LEU A 54 -1.32 3.55 -12.80
N SER A 55 -0.49 2.90 -13.61
CA SER A 55 -0.93 1.85 -14.52
C SER A 55 -1.60 0.69 -13.74
N PRO A 56 -2.85 0.30 -14.05
CA PRO A 56 -3.54 -0.77 -13.35
C PRO A 56 -2.83 -2.13 -13.41
N GLU A 57 -2.07 -2.37 -14.47
CA GLU A 57 -1.30 -3.60 -14.70
C GLU A 57 -0.21 -3.84 -13.63
N LEU A 58 0.17 -2.81 -12.87
CA LEU A 58 1.13 -2.97 -11.78
C LEU A 58 0.55 -3.75 -10.60
N MET A 59 -0.77 -3.72 -10.39
CA MET A 59 -1.42 -4.45 -9.31
C MET A 59 -1.56 -5.93 -9.68
N GLN A 60 -0.93 -6.80 -8.91
CA GLN A 60 -0.85 -8.23 -9.23
C GLN A 60 -1.03 -9.08 -7.97
N VAL A 61 -1.78 -10.17 -8.09
CA VAL A 61 -1.70 -11.29 -7.14
C VAL A 61 -0.49 -12.13 -7.56
N THR A 62 0.62 -11.98 -6.84
CA THR A 62 1.89 -12.65 -7.15
C THR A 62 2.70 -12.92 -5.88
N ASP A 63 3.55 -13.94 -5.94
CA ASP A 63 4.50 -14.34 -4.90
C ASP A 63 5.94 -13.94 -5.23
N GLU A 64 6.21 -13.30 -6.37
CA GLU A 64 7.53 -12.77 -6.76
C GLU A 64 7.39 -11.44 -7.52
N ILE A 65 8.23 -10.48 -7.17
CA ILE A 65 8.46 -9.29 -8.00
C ILE A 65 9.92 -9.22 -8.43
N THR A 66 10.18 -8.49 -9.51
CA THR A 66 11.53 -8.23 -9.97
C THR A 66 11.88 -6.75 -9.84
N VAL A 67 13.08 -6.47 -9.38
CA VAL A 67 13.59 -5.11 -9.15
C VAL A 67 15.01 -4.97 -9.69
N VAL A 68 15.43 -3.75 -10.01
CA VAL A 68 16.82 -3.46 -10.39
C VAL A 68 17.55 -3.04 -9.13
N GLN A 69 18.63 -3.77 -8.79
CA GLN A 69 19.39 -3.60 -7.53
C GLN A 69 18.53 -3.81 -6.25
N ASN A 70 19.15 -3.71 -5.08
CA ASN A 70 18.48 -3.88 -3.77
C ASN A 70 18.14 -2.54 -3.11
N HIS A 71 17.48 -1.65 -3.85
CA HIS A 71 17.18 -0.28 -3.40
C HIS A 71 15.68 0.04 -3.38
N SER A 72 14.82 -0.99 -3.44
CA SER A 72 13.37 -0.84 -3.35
C SER A 72 12.82 -1.56 -2.12
N SER A 73 11.74 -1.04 -1.53
CA SER A 73 11.14 -1.65 -0.35
C SER A 73 9.62 -1.76 -0.49
N GLY A 74 9.03 -2.75 0.19
CA GLY A 74 7.57 -2.81 0.33
C GLY A 74 7.05 -1.75 1.30
N GLU A 75 5.75 -1.47 1.22
CA GLU A 75 4.99 -0.62 2.15
C GLU A 75 3.61 -1.26 2.32
N ALA A 76 3.29 -1.80 3.50
CA ALA A 76 2.01 -2.47 3.70
C ALA A 76 0.87 -1.44 3.75
N GLU A 77 -0.17 -1.69 2.97
CA GLU A 77 -1.33 -0.81 2.88
C GLU A 77 -2.64 -1.58 2.84
N ALA A 78 -3.67 -0.99 3.46
CA ALA A 78 -5.04 -1.36 3.16
C ALA A 78 -5.38 -0.93 1.73
N VAL A 79 -6.05 -1.81 0.98
CA VAL A 79 -6.44 -1.54 -0.42
C VAL A 79 -7.96 -1.64 -0.54
N LEU A 80 -8.61 -0.56 -0.93
CA LEU A 80 -10.04 -0.57 -1.29
C LEU A 80 -10.17 -1.02 -2.75
N MET A 81 -11.03 -1.99 -3.01
CA MET A 81 -11.26 -2.53 -4.35
C MET A 81 -12.75 -2.44 -4.67
N ASP A 82 -13.09 -1.75 -5.75
CA ASP A 82 -14.45 -1.76 -6.32
C ASP A 82 -14.59 -2.97 -7.24
N ILE A 83 -15.20 -4.04 -6.74
CA ILE A 83 -15.42 -5.29 -7.47
C ILE A 83 -16.91 -5.38 -7.82
N ASP A 84 -17.23 -5.21 -9.10
CA ASP A 84 -18.60 -5.25 -9.64
C ASP A 84 -19.58 -4.31 -8.90
N GLY A 85 -19.11 -3.13 -8.50
CA GLY A 85 -19.91 -2.11 -7.80
C GLY A 85 -19.98 -2.30 -6.27
N ALA A 86 -19.33 -3.33 -5.72
CA ALA A 86 -19.22 -3.56 -4.29
C ALA A 86 -17.79 -3.31 -3.80
N TRP A 87 -17.66 -2.65 -2.65
CA TRP A 87 -16.35 -2.34 -2.08
C TRP A 87 -15.83 -3.45 -1.16
N TYR A 88 -14.57 -3.79 -1.35
CA TYR A 88 -13.83 -4.75 -0.56
C TYR A 88 -12.57 -4.11 0.03
N LEU A 89 -12.16 -4.59 1.21
CA LEU A 89 -10.86 -4.33 1.81
C LEU A 89 -9.93 -5.50 1.51
N GLY A 90 -8.79 -5.22 0.87
CA GLY A 90 -7.65 -6.12 0.75
C GLY A 90 -6.38 -5.57 1.41
N LEU A 91 -5.29 -6.29 1.22
CA LEU A 91 -3.95 -5.94 1.67
C LEU A 91 -3.01 -5.92 0.48
N GLY A 92 -2.24 -4.85 0.34
CA GLY A 92 -1.25 -4.67 -0.71
C GLY A 92 0.09 -4.19 -0.19
N SER A 93 1.08 -4.23 -1.07
CA SER A 93 2.37 -3.58 -0.90
C SER A 93 2.55 -2.49 -1.94
N ASP A 94 2.64 -1.23 -1.50
CA ASP A 94 3.08 -0.13 -2.35
C ASP A 94 4.61 -0.16 -2.51
N HIS A 95 5.09 -1.21 -3.17
CA HIS A 95 6.52 -1.41 -3.37
C HIS A 95 7.11 -0.23 -4.13
N THR A 96 8.15 0.40 -3.59
CA THR A 96 8.65 1.68 -4.08
C THR A 96 10.16 1.64 -4.25
N ASP A 97 10.65 2.13 -5.39
CA ASP A 97 12.08 2.36 -5.64
C ASP A 97 12.57 3.58 -4.86
N ARG A 98 13.44 3.39 -3.87
CA ARG A 98 13.84 4.46 -2.94
C ARG A 98 14.85 5.42 -3.55
N VAL A 99 15.62 4.99 -4.55
CA VAL A 99 16.57 5.86 -5.27
C VAL A 99 15.81 6.81 -6.19
N LEU A 100 14.85 6.29 -6.94
CA LEU A 100 14.01 7.09 -7.81
C LEU A 100 13.04 7.98 -7.01
N GLU A 101 12.59 7.54 -5.84
CA GLU A 101 11.66 8.29 -4.99
C GLU A 101 12.25 9.65 -4.57
N ALA A 102 13.54 9.69 -4.25
CA ALA A 102 14.26 10.91 -3.91
C ALA A 102 14.21 11.98 -5.02
N ASN A 103 13.92 11.57 -6.26
CA ASN A 103 13.79 12.44 -7.43
C ASN A 103 12.34 12.63 -7.87
N SER A 104 11.51 11.59 -7.78
CA SER A 104 10.11 11.60 -8.19
C SER A 104 9.32 10.45 -7.56
N ILE A 105 8.50 10.79 -6.56
CA ILE A 105 7.63 9.82 -5.88
C ILE A 105 6.63 9.15 -6.84
N GLN A 106 6.05 9.88 -7.78
CA GLN A 106 5.14 9.31 -8.79
C GLN A 106 5.84 8.24 -9.64
N LYS A 107 7.06 8.54 -10.11
CA LYS A 107 7.80 7.62 -11.00
C LYS A 107 8.35 6.41 -10.23
N SER A 108 8.82 6.60 -8.99
CA SER A 108 9.28 5.48 -8.17
C SER A 108 8.19 4.47 -7.90
N LYS A 109 6.94 4.92 -7.75
CA LYS A 109 5.79 4.03 -7.60
C LYS A 109 5.42 3.35 -8.92
N GLN A 110 5.55 4.04 -10.05
CA GLN A 110 5.21 3.51 -11.39
C GLN A 110 6.15 2.39 -11.89
N VAL A 111 7.40 2.35 -11.44
CA VAL A 111 8.40 1.36 -11.90
C VAL A 111 8.36 0.03 -11.14
N CYS A 112 7.56 -0.06 -10.08
CA CYS A 112 7.46 -1.25 -9.24
C CYS A 112 6.05 -1.85 -9.32
N LEU A 113 5.98 -3.18 -9.32
CA LEU A 113 4.71 -3.90 -9.12
C LEU A 113 4.11 -3.55 -7.75
N LYS A 114 2.80 -3.71 -7.64
CA LYS A 114 2.01 -3.56 -6.42
C LYS A 114 1.39 -4.90 -6.04
N PRO A 115 2.16 -5.80 -5.38
CA PRO A 115 1.64 -7.10 -4.96
C PRO A 115 0.45 -6.95 -4.01
N VAL A 116 -0.58 -7.76 -4.20
CA VAL A 116 -1.76 -7.79 -3.33
C VAL A 116 -2.11 -9.22 -2.92
N SER A 117 -2.69 -9.34 -1.73
CA SER A 117 -3.24 -10.60 -1.27
C SER A 117 -4.41 -11.01 -2.17
N PRO A 118 -4.57 -12.31 -2.49
CA PRO A 118 -5.80 -12.78 -3.11
C PRO A 118 -7.00 -12.67 -2.15
N GLN A 119 -6.80 -12.51 -0.85
CA GLN A 119 -7.87 -12.48 0.14
C GLN A 119 -8.40 -11.07 0.38
N VAL A 120 -9.72 -10.93 0.42
CA VAL A 120 -10.41 -9.66 0.70
C VAL A 120 -11.60 -9.86 1.65
N TRP A 121 -11.92 -8.81 2.40
CA TRP A 121 -13.13 -8.72 3.20
C TRP A 121 -14.13 -7.78 2.56
N PRO A 122 -15.44 -8.06 2.60
CA PRO A 122 -16.44 -7.06 2.27
C PRO A 122 -16.23 -5.82 3.15
N LEU A 123 -16.13 -4.63 2.56
CA LEU A 123 -15.81 -3.41 3.31
C LEU A 123 -16.87 -3.16 4.39
N ASP A 124 -18.14 -3.40 4.08
CA ASP A 124 -19.25 -3.20 5.03
C ASP A 124 -19.16 -4.08 6.28
N ALA A 125 -18.45 -5.22 6.22
CA ALA A 125 -18.26 -6.08 7.38
C ALA A 125 -17.34 -5.46 8.44
N ILE A 126 -16.43 -4.56 8.04
CA ILE A 126 -15.41 -3.94 8.91
C ILE A 126 -15.54 -2.42 9.01
N ARG A 127 -16.30 -1.78 8.11
CA ARG A 127 -16.43 -0.32 7.97
C ARG A 127 -16.71 0.41 9.29
N ALA A 128 -17.59 -0.14 10.13
CA ALA A 128 -18.00 0.47 11.40
C ALA A 128 -16.91 0.46 12.50
N TYR A 129 -15.85 -0.33 12.32
CA TYR A 129 -14.74 -0.48 13.27
C TYR A 129 -13.38 -0.54 12.56
N TRP A 130 -13.27 0.16 11.42
CA TRP A 130 -12.06 0.29 10.62
C TRP A 130 -10.80 0.54 11.47
N ASP A 131 -10.91 1.45 12.43
CA ASP A 131 -9.81 1.91 13.27
C ASP A 131 -9.16 0.82 14.12
N GLU A 132 -9.88 -0.27 14.38
CA GLU A 132 -9.43 -1.39 15.20
C GLU A 132 -8.64 -2.42 14.40
N ILE A 133 -8.73 -2.42 13.06
CA ILE A 133 -8.02 -3.40 12.24
C ILE A 133 -6.52 -3.21 12.38
N GLU A 134 -5.83 -4.26 12.79
CA GLU A 134 -4.39 -4.26 13.03
C GLU A 134 -3.65 -4.52 11.72
N MET A 135 -2.55 -3.81 11.50
CA MET A 135 -1.65 -4.02 10.36
C MET A 135 -0.22 -4.22 10.84
N GLU A 136 0.46 -5.21 10.26
CA GLU A 136 1.85 -5.52 10.54
C GLU A 136 2.58 -5.94 9.25
N SER A 137 3.84 -5.55 9.12
CA SER A 137 4.71 -6.02 8.03
C SER A 137 6.13 -6.35 8.49
N TRP A 138 6.79 -7.21 7.73
CA TRP A 138 8.13 -7.71 7.98
C TRP A 138 8.96 -7.74 6.70
N ILE A 139 10.25 -7.50 6.85
CA ILE A 139 11.26 -7.80 5.83
C ILE A 139 12.02 -9.04 6.30
N ILE A 140 12.21 -10.02 5.42
CA ILE A 140 13.13 -11.13 5.64
C ILE A 140 14.36 -10.92 4.78
N ASP A 141 15.53 -10.93 5.41
CA ASP A 141 16.84 -10.87 4.75
C ASP A 141 17.70 -12.02 5.27
N GLY A 142 18.16 -12.91 4.38
CA GLY A 142 18.97 -14.06 4.77
C GLY A 142 18.32 -14.96 5.84
N GLY A 143 16.98 -15.03 5.87
CA GLY A 143 16.21 -15.79 6.85
C GLY A 143 15.98 -15.08 8.20
N VAL A 144 16.48 -13.86 8.38
CA VAL A 144 16.24 -13.05 9.57
C VAL A 144 15.00 -12.18 9.38
N HIS A 145 14.07 -12.24 10.34
CA HIS A 145 12.84 -11.44 10.31
C HIS A 145 13.04 -10.09 10.99
N HIS A 146 12.80 -9.02 10.25
CA HIS A 146 12.84 -7.64 10.74
C HIS A 146 11.43 -7.06 10.76
N LEU A 147 10.95 -6.67 11.95
CA LEU A 147 9.67 -5.97 12.07
C LEU A 147 9.80 -4.64 11.34
N TYR A 148 8.94 -4.42 10.36
CA TYR A 148 9.06 -3.30 9.45
C TYR A 148 7.99 -2.24 9.70
N GLN A 149 6.72 -2.64 9.87
CA GLN A 149 5.63 -1.72 10.22
C GLN A 149 4.67 -2.41 11.20
N ARG A 150 4.08 -1.64 12.12
CA ARG A 150 3.06 -2.14 13.06
C ARG A 150 2.17 -1.02 13.55
N GLY A 151 0.85 -1.23 13.55
CA GLY A 151 -0.14 -0.25 13.99
C GLY A 151 -1.55 -0.70 13.68
N THR A 152 -2.48 0.25 13.60
CA THR A 152 -3.86 -0.02 13.17
C THR A 152 -4.25 0.88 12.00
N LEU A 153 -5.32 0.51 11.28
CA LEU A 153 -5.85 1.34 10.21
C LEU A 153 -6.46 2.65 10.70
N GLY A 154 -6.65 2.80 12.02
CA GLY A 154 -7.09 4.06 12.66
C GLY A 154 -6.11 5.22 12.48
N SER A 155 -4.87 4.95 12.06
CA SER A 155 -3.92 5.99 11.66
C SER A 155 -4.31 6.70 10.36
N PHE A 156 -5.13 6.10 9.50
CA PHE A 156 -5.45 6.60 8.16
C PHE A 156 -6.90 7.07 8.03
N LEU A 157 -7.18 8.02 7.13
CA LEU A 157 -8.53 8.46 6.78
C LEU A 157 -9.47 7.26 6.62
N ASN A 158 -10.70 7.42 7.10
CA ASN A 158 -11.70 6.37 6.92
C ASN A 158 -11.99 6.18 5.42
N PRO A 159 -12.37 4.97 4.99
CA PRO A 159 -12.66 4.67 3.58
C PRO A 159 -13.64 5.65 2.94
N ASP A 160 -14.71 6.02 3.64
CA ASP A 160 -15.72 6.95 3.14
C ASP A 160 -15.19 8.37 2.92
N GLU A 161 -14.29 8.81 3.78
CA GLU A 161 -13.64 10.12 3.67
C GLU A 161 -12.66 10.15 2.50
N LEU A 162 -11.83 9.11 2.37
CA LEU A 162 -10.89 9.01 1.25
C LEU A 162 -11.64 8.93 -0.10
N LEU A 163 -12.68 8.09 -0.19
CA LEU A 163 -13.51 7.97 -1.39
C LEU A 163 -14.27 9.27 -1.71
N HIS A 164 -14.71 10.02 -0.69
CA HIS A 164 -15.29 11.34 -0.89
C HIS A 164 -14.28 12.31 -1.52
N ILE A 165 -13.06 12.39 -0.96
CA ILE A 165 -11.98 13.23 -1.49
C ILE A 165 -11.65 12.86 -2.94
N LEU A 166 -11.55 11.57 -3.26
CA LEU A 166 -11.29 11.10 -4.62
C LEU A 166 -12.40 11.52 -5.59
N ARG A 167 -13.66 11.45 -5.15
CA ARG A 167 -14.82 11.87 -5.95
C ARG A 167 -14.80 13.36 -6.23
N GLU A 168 -14.55 14.19 -5.22
CA GLU A 168 -14.44 15.65 -5.39
C GLU A 168 -13.30 16.07 -6.32
N ARG A 169 -12.28 15.20 -6.45
CA ARG A 169 -11.10 15.43 -7.28
C ARG A 169 -11.13 14.70 -8.63
N ASP A 170 -12.26 14.09 -8.98
CA ASP A 170 -12.47 13.40 -10.27
C ASP A 170 -11.53 12.19 -10.50
N TYR A 171 -11.17 11.49 -9.42
CA TYR A 171 -10.37 10.25 -9.47
C TYR A 171 -11.20 8.96 -9.44
N VAL A 172 -12.50 9.04 -9.16
CA VAL A 172 -13.35 7.84 -9.03
C VAL A 172 -13.71 7.27 -10.39
N SER A 173 -13.55 5.96 -10.55
CA SER A 173 -14.03 5.19 -11.71
C SER A 173 -14.51 3.81 -11.26
N GLU A 174 -15.43 3.21 -12.01
CA GLU A 174 -15.86 1.83 -11.80
C GLU A 174 -14.67 0.88 -11.92
N GLY A 175 -14.53 -0.07 -11.00
CA GLY A 175 -13.45 -1.05 -11.04
C GLY A 175 -12.10 -0.53 -10.54
N MET A 176 -12.07 0.57 -9.78
CA MET A 176 -10.80 1.12 -9.28
C MET A 176 -10.27 0.39 -8.04
N ALA A 177 -8.95 0.40 -7.88
CA ALA A 177 -8.25 0.09 -6.63
C ALA A 177 -7.67 1.37 -6.01
N VAL A 178 -7.72 1.45 -4.67
CA VAL A 178 -7.16 2.56 -3.90
C VAL A 178 -6.30 2.03 -2.75
N PHE A 179 -5.00 2.29 -2.83
CA PHE A 179 -4.04 2.11 -1.75
C PHE A 179 -4.17 3.29 -0.78
N CYS A 180 -4.41 3.00 0.50
CA CYS A 180 -4.89 3.96 1.50
C CYS A 180 -3.78 4.66 2.30
N GLY A 181 -2.53 4.42 1.98
CA GLY A 181 -1.36 4.89 2.71
C GLY A 181 -0.80 3.84 3.66
N THR A 182 0.40 4.12 4.13
CA THR A 182 1.24 3.16 4.86
C THR A 182 1.67 3.67 6.23
N LEU A 183 1.96 2.75 7.16
CA LEU A 183 2.37 3.08 8.52
C LEU A 183 3.83 3.54 8.55
N PRO A 184 4.24 4.37 9.53
CA PRO A 184 5.64 4.68 9.75
C PRO A 184 6.49 3.41 9.94
N LEU A 185 7.74 3.48 9.50
CA LEU A 185 8.68 2.37 9.65
C LEU A 185 9.07 2.19 11.12
N HIS A 186 9.10 0.95 11.57
CA HIS A 186 9.40 0.60 12.96
C HIS A 186 10.80 1.07 13.39
N SER A 187 11.80 0.93 12.52
CA SER A 187 13.18 1.39 12.75
C SER A 187 13.45 2.83 12.29
N GLY A 188 12.47 3.49 11.67
CA GLY A 188 12.65 4.79 11.00
C GLY A 188 13.56 4.76 9.76
N THR A 189 13.98 3.59 9.29
CA THR A 189 14.88 3.42 8.14
C THR A 189 14.36 2.35 7.19
N PHE A 190 14.54 2.57 5.89
CA PHE A 190 14.19 1.58 4.88
C PHE A 190 15.06 0.34 5.05
N LEU A 191 14.42 -0.82 4.97
CA LEU A 191 15.07 -2.12 4.96
C LEU A 191 14.86 -2.77 3.61
N PHE A 192 15.91 -3.42 3.12
CA PHE A 192 15.95 -4.13 1.85
C PHE A 192 16.24 -5.60 2.15
N GLY A 193 15.52 -6.51 1.52
CA GLY A 193 15.63 -7.94 1.81
C GLY A 193 14.96 -8.80 0.75
N ASP A 194 15.06 -10.11 0.93
CA ASP A 194 14.64 -11.12 -0.05
C ASP A 194 13.13 -11.32 -0.09
N THR A 195 12.41 -11.01 1.01
CA THR A 195 10.97 -11.28 1.12
C THR A 195 10.29 -10.18 1.93
N PHE A 196 9.09 -9.78 1.48
CA PHE A 196 8.20 -8.91 2.23
C PHE A 196 6.97 -9.70 2.67
N LEU A 197 6.55 -9.48 3.91
CA LEU A 197 5.35 -10.05 4.49
C LEU A 197 4.49 -8.95 5.07
N ALA A 198 3.18 -9.07 4.93
CA ALA A 198 2.24 -8.22 5.61
C ALA A 198 1.01 -8.99 6.08
N THR A 199 0.34 -8.47 7.09
CA THR A 199 -0.90 -9.04 7.62
C THR A 199 -1.84 -7.93 8.06
N LEU A 200 -3.11 -8.02 7.65
CA LEU A 200 -4.23 -7.38 8.33
C LEU A 200 -4.85 -8.40 9.27
N ARG A 201 -5.19 -7.98 10.49
CA ARG A 201 -5.90 -8.80 11.47
C ARG A 201 -7.12 -8.04 12.00
N ASP A 202 -8.26 -8.69 11.94
CA ASP A 202 -9.45 -8.25 12.66
C ASP A 202 -9.37 -8.76 14.10
N PRO A 203 -9.21 -7.88 15.11
CA PRO A 203 -9.10 -8.31 16.50
C PRO A 203 -10.41 -8.89 17.05
N ARG A 204 -11.57 -8.59 16.45
CA ARG A 204 -12.90 -9.04 16.91
C ARG A 204 -13.19 -10.48 16.51
N THR A 205 -12.78 -10.87 15.30
CA THR A 205 -13.02 -12.22 14.76
C THR A 205 -11.79 -13.10 14.77
N GLY A 206 -10.59 -12.52 14.82
CA GLY A 206 -9.32 -13.22 14.67
C GLY A 206 -8.95 -13.53 13.21
N ASN A 207 -9.80 -13.16 12.25
CA ASN A 207 -9.55 -13.36 10.82
C ASN A 207 -8.36 -12.52 10.35
N LYS A 208 -7.69 -13.01 9.30
CA LYS A 208 -6.51 -12.36 8.72
C LYS A 208 -6.58 -12.32 7.20
N ILE A 209 -5.97 -11.28 6.63
CA ILE A 209 -5.52 -11.23 5.23
C ILE A 209 -4.01 -11.21 5.26
N GLN A 210 -3.36 -12.08 4.48
CA GLN A 210 -1.91 -12.19 4.46
C GLN A 210 -1.36 -11.94 3.05
N LEU A 211 -0.22 -11.26 2.99
CA LEU A 211 0.55 -11.01 1.78
C LEU A 211 1.99 -11.46 2.01
N THR A 212 2.52 -12.24 1.09
CA THR A 212 3.94 -12.62 1.05
C THR A 212 4.39 -12.60 -0.39
N TYR A 213 5.52 -11.95 -0.68
CA TYR A 213 6.19 -12.07 -1.97
C TYR A 213 7.71 -11.96 -1.83
N HIS A 214 8.41 -12.62 -2.75
CA HIS A 214 9.86 -12.61 -2.89
C HIS A 214 10.30 -11.48 -3.81
N ILE A 215 11.49 -10.93 -3.54
CA ILE A 215 12.09 -9.85 -4.31
C ILE A 215 13.28 -10.43 -5.06
N LYS A 216 13.16 -10.48 -6.38
CA LYS A 216 14.20 -10.99 -7.26
C LYS A 216 14.95 -9.85 -7.92
N GLN A 217 16.25 -9.81 -7.70
CA GLN A 217 17.10 -8.81 -8.34
C GLN A 217 17.38 -9.18 -9.80
N LEU A 218 17.18 -8.21 -10.68
CA LEU A 218 17.57 -8.27 -12.07
C LEU A 218 19.05 -7.87 -12.21
N LYS A 219 19.67 -8.35 -13.29
CA LYS A 219 20.99 -7.88 -13.67
C LYS A 219 20.88 -6.44 -14.18
N ASP A 220 21.67 -5.56 -13.59
CA ASP A 220 21.87 -4.22 -14.11
C ASP A 220 22.91 -4.26 -15.24
N ALA A 221 22.63 -3.63 -16.36
CA ALA A 221 23.57 -3.55 -17.49
C ALA A 221 24.67 -2.50 -17.26
N GLU A 222 24.46 -1.59 -16.31
CA GLU A 222 25.39 -0.52 -15.97
C GLU A 222 26.38 -0.94 -14.86
N GLU A 223 26.07 -2.02 -14.14
CA GLU A 223 26.97 -2.63 -13.16
C GLU A 223 27.70 -3.83 -13.81
N ALA A 224 29.03 -3.73 -13.88
CA ALA A 224 29.90 -4.69 -14.57
C ALA A 224 29.96 -6.08 -13.91
#